data_AF-A0A645C3T1-F1
#
_entry.id   AF-A0A645C3T1-F1
#
_cell.length_a   1.000
_cell.length_b   1.000
_cell.length_c   1.000
_cell.angle_alpha   90.00
_cell.angle_beta   90.00
_cell.angle_gamma   90.00
#
_symmetry.space_group_name_H-M   'P 1'
#
loop_
_entity.id
_entity.type
_entity.pdbx_description
1 polymer ?
#
loop_
_entity_poly.entity_id
_entity_poly.type
_entity_poly.pdbx_seq_one_letter_code
_entity_poly.pdbx_strand_id
1 'polypeptide(L)'
;MNNLVNSDIVWTAQQPYAWIVIFVMSMWGAIGGNLIIYRSAMAGVSEDLYEAAEIDGAGALRKFISITLPSIRFPLFYTFVMSTAGAFNVYVQPLMATNGGPNQSTTVLMMYIRNLAFGSGESVAGMASAMAVLLGLVILAVSALQFYVMTKRSKG
;
A
#
# COMPACT_ATOMS: atom_id res chain seq x y z
N MET A 1 22.87 13.18 3.87
CA MET A 1 22.09 13.62 2.68
C MET A 1 22.20 15.12 2.43
N ASN A 2 22.17 16.00 3.46
CA ASN A 2 22.20 17.47 3.29
C ASN A 2 23.43 18.02 2.53
N ASN A 3 24.58 17.35 2.59
CA ASN A 3 25.80 17.82 1.91
C ASN A 3 25.89 17.46 0.42
N LEU A 4 24.95 16.67 -0.13
CA LEU A 4 24.98 16.26 -1.54
C LEU A 4 24.06 17.12 -2.44
N VAL A 5 23.10 17.83 -1.85
CA VAL A 5 22.06 18.57 -2.60
C VAL A 5 22.01 20.07 -2.22
N ASN A 6 22.90 20.55 -1.34
CA ASN A 6 22.97 21.96 -0.93
C ASN A 6 21.59 22.55 -0.57
N SER A 7 20.81 21.76 0.17
CA SER A 7 19.46 22.09 0.62
C SER A 7 19.38 21.79 2.11
N ASP A 8 19.13 22.80 2.93
CA ASP A 8 18.89 22.68 4.38
C ASP A 8 17.50 22.07 4.71
N ILE A 9 16.99 21.21 3.82
CA ILE A 9 15.67 20.60 3.98
C ILE A 9 15.81 19.40 4.91
N VAL A 10 15.22 19.52 6.10
CA VAL A 10 15.07 18.39 7.01
C VAL A 10 13.83 17.60 6.59
N TRP A 11 14.04 16.63 5.69
CA TRP A 11 12.98 15.84 5.03
C TRP A 11 11.97 15.18 5.99
N THR A 12 12.37 14.87 7.22
CA THR A 12 11.51 14.24 8.24
C THR A 12 10.83 15.24 9.17
N ALA A 13 11.29 16.50 9.20
CA ALA A 13 10.81 17.52 10.12
C ALA A 13 10.00 18.64 9.46
N GLN A 14 9.81 18.58 8.13
CA GLN A 14 9.07 19.60 7.38
C GLN A 14 7.98 18.96 6.51
N GLN A 15 6.79 19.55 6.50
CA GLN A 15 5.71 19.18 5.60
C GLN A 15 5.88 19.88 4.23
N PRO A 16 5.58 19.22 3.09
CA PRO A 16 4.99 17.87 2.94
C PRO A 16 6.01 16.71 2.92
N TYR A 17 7.31 16.99 3.05
CA TYR A 17 8.39 16.02 2.88
C TYR A 17 8.32 14.84 3.85
N ALA A 18 7.88 15.08 5.08
CA ALA A 18 7.69 14.05 6.10
C ALA A 18 6.75 12.92 5.61
N TRP A 19 5.62 13.28 4.99
CA TRP A 19 4.70 12.31 4.39
C TRP A 19 5.27 11.63 3.15
N ILE A 20 6.06 12.35 2.32
CA ILE A 20 6.72 11.77 1.15
C ILE A 20 7.71 10.68 1.57
N VAL A 21 8.53 10.93 2.60
CA VAL A 21 9.46 9.93 3.14
C VAL A 21 8.70 8.69 3.64
N ILE A 22 7.64 8.88 4.42
CA ILE A 22 6.81 7.77 4.93
C ILE A 22 6.19 6.97 3.79
N PHE A 23 5.69 7.65 2.76
CA PHE A 23 5.11 7.02 1.59
C PHE A 23 6.13 6.17 0.83
N VAL A 24 7.32 6.72 0.56
CA VAL A 24 8.41 6.01 -0.13
C VAL A 24 8.86 4.78 0.66
N MET A 25 9.03 4.89 1.98
CA MET A 25 9.36 3.73 2.83
C MET A 25 8.26 2.66 2.80
N SER A 26 6.99 3.09 2.82
CA SER A 26 5.85 2.18 2.77
C SER A 26 5.77 1.46 1.42
N MET A 27 6.00 2.17 0.31
CA MET A 27 6.07 1.57 -1.02
C MET A 27 7.23 0.58 -1.14
N TRP A 28 8.41 0.97 -0.67
CA TRP A 28 9.59 0.11 -0.72
C TRP A 28 9.35 -1.24 -0.04
N GLY A 29 8.74 -1.23 1.15
CA GLY A 29 8.39 -2.46 1.86
C GLY A 29 7.37 -3.35 1.13
N ALA A 30 6.45 -2.76 0.36
CA ALA A 30 5.42 -3.49 -0.37
C ALA A 30 5.88 -4.02 -1.74
N ILE A 31 6.85 -3.36 -2.38
CA ILE A 31 7.30 -3.71 -3.75
C ILE A 31 7.79 -5.16 -3.84
N GLY A 32 8.58 -5.62 -2.87
CA GLY A 32 9.18 -6.96 -2.93
C GLY A 32 8.14 -8.08 -3.03
N GLY A 33 7.17 -8.10 -2.12
CA GLY A 33 6.11 -9.12 -2.11
C GLY A 33 5.22 -9.04 -3.35
N ASN A 34 4.81 -7.83 -3.73
CA ASN A 34 3.95 -7.62 -4.90
C ASN A 34 4.64 -8.05 -6.21
N LEU A 35 5.95 -7.81 -6.35
CA LEU A 35 6.70 -8.21 -7.54
C LEU A 35 6.72 -9.73 -7.74
N ILE A 36 6.88 -10.50 -6.66
CA ILE A 36 6.87 -11.97 -6.71
C ILE A 36 5.50 -12.45 -7.19
N ILE A 37 4.42 -11.89 -6.62
CA ILE A 37 3.04 -12.22 -7.01
C ILE A 37 2.81 -11.92 -8.49
N TYR A 38 3.20 -10.73 -8.96
CA TYR A 38 3.00 -10.33 -10.35
C TYR A 38 3.83 -11.16 -11.33
N ARG A 39 5.09 -11.46 -11.00
CA ARG A 39 5.94 -12.33 -11.82
C ARG A 39 5.36 -13.74 -11.94
N SER A 40 4.92 -14.33 -10.81
CA SER A 40 4.30 -15.65 -10.80
C SER A 40 3.01 -15.67 -11.63
N ALA A 41 2.20 -14.61 -11.57
CA ALA A 41 0.99 -14.50 -12.36
C ALA A 41 1.26 -14.37 -13.86
N MET A 42 2.25 -13.54 -14.24
CA MET A 42 2.63 -13.36 -15.64
C MET A 42 3.24 -14.63 -16.24
N ALA A 43 3.93 -15.45 -15.45
CA ALA A 43 4.48 -16.73 -15.90
C ALA A 43 3.39 -17.74 -16.31
N GLY A 44 2.13 -17.56 -15.88
CA GLY A 44 1.00 -18.39 -16.28
C GLY A 44 0.26 -17.92 -17.53
N VAL A 45 0.68 -16.80 -18.15
CA VAL A 45 0.03 -16.26 -19.36
C VAL A 45 0.58 -16.98 -20.59
N SER A 46 -0.30 -17.50 -21.46
CA SER A 46 0.12 -18.24 -22.67
C SER A 46 0.97 -17.35 -23.60
N GLU A 47 2.07 -17.91 -24.10
CA GLU A 47 2.93 -17.28 -25.11
C GLU A 47 2.19 -17.09 -26.44
N ASP A 48 1.25 -17.99 -26.80
CA ASP A 48 0.47 -17.92 -28.03
C ASP A 48 -0.29 -16.60 -28.18
N LEU A 49 -0.76 -16.02 -27.06
CA LEU A 49 -1.47 -14.73 -27.08
C LEU A 49 -0.53 -13.58 -27.50
N TYR A 50 0.74 -13.66 -27.10
CA TYR A 50 1.74 -12.66 -27.46
C TYR A 50 2.20 -12.83 -28.90
N GLU A 51 2.38 -14.06 -29.37
CA GLU A 51 2.75 -14.37 -30.76
C GLU A 51 1.65 -13.94 -31.75
N ALA A 52 0.39 -14.25 -31.45
CA ALA A 52 -0.75 -13.81 -32.26
C ALA A 52 -0.80 -12.28 -32.37
N ALA A 53 -0.57 -11.57 -31.26
CA ALA A 53 -0.54 -10.11 -31.26
C ALA A 53 0.66 -9.54 -32.03
N GLU A 54 1.81 -10.23 -32.06
CA GLU A 54 2.94 -9.83 -32.90
C GLU A 54 2.65 -10.00 -34.40
N ILE A 55 1.96 -11.08 -34.78
CA ILE A 55 1.48 -11.29 -36.15
C ILE A 55 0.53 -10.16 -36.57
N ASP A 56 -0.35 -9.72 -35.65
CA ASP A 56 -1.25 -8.58 -35.85
C ASP A 56 -0.55 -7.20 -35.78
N GLY A 57 0.79 -7.16 -35.61
CA GLY A 57 1.58 -5.92 -35.57
C GLY A 57 1.46 -5.12 -34.28
N ALA A 58 1.02 -5.73 -33.17
CA ALA A 58 0.86 -5.06 -31.89
C ALA A 58 2.22 -4.76 -31.20
N GLY A 59 2.48 -3.48 -30.95
CA GLY A 59 3.66 -3.06 -30.17
C GLY A 59 3.62 -3.45 -28.69
N ALA A 60 4.76 -3.31 -28.00
CA ALA A 60 4.92 -3.72 -26.59
C ALA A 60 3.87 -3.14 -25.64
N LEU A 61 3.52 -1.86 -25.79
CA LEU A 61 2.50 -1.21 -24.96
C LEU A 61 1.10 -1.81 -25.17
N ARG A 62 0.76 -2.16 -26.42
CA ARG A 62 -0.52 -2.80 -26.75
C ARG A 62 -0.60 -4.21 -26.16
N LYS A 63 0.48 -4.99 -26.28
CA LYS A 63 0.60 -6.31 -25.65
C LYS A 63 0.44 -6.23 -24.13
N PHE A 64 1.08 -5.27 -23.48
CA PHE A 64 0.95 -5.08 -22.03
C PHE A 64 -0.49 -4.73 -21.60
N ILE A 65 -1.12 -3.74 -22.24
CA ILE A 65 -2.45 -3.26 -21.84
C ILE A 65 -3.56 -4.27 -22.21
N SER A 66 -3.43 -4.97 -23.35
CA SER A 66 -4.48 -5.84 -23.87
C SER A 66 -4.32 -7.32 -23.53
N ILE A 67 -3.11 -7.78 -23.21
CA ILE A 67 -2.86 -9.20 -22.88
C ILE A 67 -2.42 -9.32 -21.42
N THR A 68 -1.29 -8.70 -21.05
CA THR A 68 -0.69 -8.91 -19.73
C THR A 68 -1.60 -8.42 -18.61
N LEU A 69 -2.01 -7.14 -18.67
CA LEU A 69 -2.78 -6.49 -17.62
C LEU A 69 -4.16 -7.16 -17.37
N PRO A 70 -4.94 -7.54 -18.40
CA PRO A 70 -6.19 -8.27 -18.19
C PRO A 70 -5.95 -9.70 -17.66
N SER A 71 -4.88 -10.37 -18.11
CA SER A 71 -4.57 -11.75 -17.71
C SER A 71 -4.20 -11.86 -16.22
N ILE A 72 -3.52 -10.87 -15.66
CA ILE A 72 -3.11 -10.86 -14.25
C ILE A 72 -4.04 -10.04 -13.33
N ARG A 73 -5.25 -9.69 -13.80
CA ARG A 73 -6.18 -8.81 -13.07
C ARG A 73 -6.51 -9.30 -11.65
N PHE A 74 -6.63 -10.61 -11.45
CA PHE A 74 -6.95 -11.18 -10.13
C PHE A 74 -5.82 -10.95 -9.10
N PRO A 75 -4.56 -11.31 -9.40
CA PRO A 75 -3.41 -10.93 -8.56
C PRO A 75 -3.28 -9.42 -8.31
N LEU A 76 -3.56 -8.58 -9.31
CA LEU A 76 -3.55 -7.11 -9.15
C LEU A 76 -4.62 -6.64 -8.16
N PHE A 77 -5.82 -7.20 -8.22
CA PHE A 77 -6.88 -6.86 -7.27
C PHE A 77 -6.56 -7.35 -5.86
N TYR A 78 -6.04 -8.56 -5.72
CA TYR A 78 -5.62 -9.10 -4.43
C TYR A 78 -4.58 -8.20 -3.74
N THR A 79 -3.52 -7.85 -4.46
CA THR A 79 -2.45 -6.98 -3.95
C THR A 79 -2.95 -5.56 -3.66
N PHE A 80 -3.89 -5.03 -4.44
CA PHE A 80 -4.52 -3.73 -4.17
C PHE A 80 -5.32 -3.70 -2.87
N VAL A 81 -6.16 -4.73 -2.63
CA VAL A 81 -6.93 -4.86 -1.39
C VAL A 81 -5.98 -4.99 -0.19
N MET A 82 -4.98 -5.87 -0.30
CA MET A 82 -3.98 -6.06 0.76
C MET A 82 -3.17 -4.79 1.05
N SER A 83 -2.77 -4.06 0.00
CA SER A 83 -2.03 -2.80 0.17
C SER A 83 -2.90 -1.72 0.83
N THR A 84 -4.20 -1.67 0.51
CA THR A 84 -5.14 -0.74 1.14
C THR A 84 -5.33 -1.07 2.62
N ALA A 85 -5.56 -2.35 2.96
CA ALA A 85 -5.66 -2.81 4.34
C ALA A 85 -4.36 -2.54 5.13
N GLY A 86 -3.20 -2.72 4.48
CA GLY A 86 -1.89 -2.39 5.02
C GLY A 86 -1.72 -0.90 5.30
N ALA A 87 -2.22 -0.02 4.42
CA ALA A 87 -2.15 1.42 4.61
C ALA A 87 -2.94 1.89 5.85
N PHE A 88 -4.10 1.29 6.15
CA PHE A 88 -4.83 1.56 7.40
C PHE A 88 -4.08 1.09 8.66
N ASN A 89 -3.22 0.08 8.53
CA ASN A 89 -2.39 -0.44 9.62
C ASN A 89 -0.98 0.17 9.67
N VAL A 90 -0.72 1.24 8.91
CA VAL A 90 0.59 1.89 8.91
C VAL A 90 0.94 2.36 10.34
N TYR A 91 2.17 2.06 10.79
CA TYR A 91 2.62 2.37 12.15
C TYR A 91 4.12 2.55 12.20
N VAL A 92 4.86 1.52 11.74
CA VAL A 92 6.32 1.48 11.84
C VAL A 92 6.96 2.62 11.06
N GLN A 93 6.47 2.91 9.86
CA GLN A 93 6.99 3.93 8.98
C GLN A 93 6.88 5.35 9.57
N PRO A 94 5.69 5.85 9.97
CA PRO A 94 5.58 7.15 10.61
C PRO A 94 6.31 7.23 11.95
N LEU A 95 6.30 6.15 12.75
CA LEU A 95 7.04 6.08 14.01
C LEU A 95 8.54 6.22 13.79
N MET A 96 9.14 5.43 12.89
CA MET A 96 10.58 5.44 12.66
C MET A 96 11.08 6.69 11.93
N ALA A 97 10.32 7.19 10.95
CA ALA A 97 10.77 8.34 10.15
C ALA A 97 10.62 9.65 10.90
N THR A 98 9.57 9.81 11.71
CA THR A 98 9.17 11.13 12.21
C THR A 98 8.68 11.12 13.66
N ASN A 99 8.47 9.95 14.25
CA ASN A 99 7.83 9.78 15.56
C ASN A 99 6.49 10.54 15.66
N GLY A 100 5.73 10.61 14.57
CA GLY A 100 4.45 11.34 14.48
C GLY A 100 4.58 12.84 14.15
N GLY A 101 5.80 13.38 14.08
CA GLY A 101 6.06 14.77 13.76
C GLY A 101 6.09 15.11 12.25
N PRO A 102 6.26 16.40 11.90
CA PRO A 102 6.27 17.57 12.80
C PRO A 102 4.85 17.89 13.31
N ASN A 103 4.71 18.49 14.50
CA ASN A 103 3.41 18.91 15.06
C ASN A 103 2.29 17.84 14.98
N GLN A 104 2.62 16.58 15.25
CA GLN A 104 1.68 15.44 15.19
C GLN A 104 1.07 15.18 13.80
N SER A 105 1.58 15.80 12.74
CA SER A 105 1.01 15.74 11.39
C SER A 105 1.17 14.40 10.68
N THR A 106 2.04 13.51 11.16
CA THR A 106 2.20 12.13 10.67
C THR A 106 1.75 11.10 11.70
N THR A 107 1.17 11.55 12.81
CA THR A 107 0.57 10.66 13.80
C THR A 107 -0.64 9.97 13.19
N VAL A 108 -0.57 8.64 13.14
CA VAL A 108 -1.64 7.80 12.61
C VAL A 108 -2.38 7.08 13.74
N LEU A 109 -3.61 6.63 13.46
CA LEU A 109 -4.48 5.99 14.44
C LEU A 109 -3.79 4.82 15.15
N MET A 110 -3.03 4.00 14.43
CA MET A 110 -2.34 2.86 15.01
C MET A 110 -1.27 3.27 16.03
N MET A 111 -0.64 4.44 15.86
CA MET A 111 0.29 4.99 16.86
C MET A 111 -0.44 5.36 18.14
N TYR A 112 -1.62 5.96 18.03
CA TYR A 112 -2.44 6.30 19.18
C TYR A 112 -2.93 5.05 19.94
N ILE A 113 -3.41 4.04 19.21
CA ILE A 113 -3.82 2.75 19.79
C ILE A 113 -2.65 2.10 20.54
N ARG A 114 -1.46 2.04 19.91
CA ARG A 114 -0.24 1.49 20.54
C ARG A 114 0.15 2.25 21.80
N ASN A 115 0.07 3.58 21.79
CA ASN A 115 0.42 4.39 22.95
C ASN A 115 -0.57 4.18 24.11
N LEU A 116 -1.87 4.07 23.83
CA LEU A 116 -2.87 3.77 24.88
C LEU A 116 -2.70 2.36 25.48
N ALA A 117 -2.29 1.38 24.67
CA ALA A 117 -2.12 0.01 25.13
C ALA A 117 -0.77 -0.23 25.84
N PHE A 118 0.32 0.36 25.34
CA PHE A 118 1.70 0.00 25.72
C PHE A 118 2.60 1.23 25.97
N GLY A 119 2.03 2.42 26.11
CA GLY A 119 2.79 3.64 26.42
C GLY A 119 3.39 3.62 27.84
N SER A 120 4.13 4.66 28.17
CA SER A 120 4.85 4.79 29.45
C SER A 120 3.96 5.14 30.65
N GLY A 121 2.67 5.40 30.45
CA GLY A 121 1.68 5.70 31.51
C GLY A 121 0.82 4.50 31.90
N GLU A 122 -0.27 4.75 32.63
CA GLU A 122 -1.28 3.72 32.90
C GLU A 122 -1.90 3.22 31.59
N SER A 123 -1.80 1.91 31.36
CA SER A 123 -2.37 1.28 30.16
C SER A 123 -3.89 1.38 30.19
N VAL A 124 -4.47 2.01 29.17
CA VAL A 124 -5.92 2.06 28.97
C VAL A 124 -6.32 1.05 27.90
N ALA A 125 -6.02 -0.22 28.19
CA ALA A 125 -6.21 -1.34 27.27
C ALA A 125 -7.65 -1.49 26.75
N GLY A 126 -8.66 -1.12 27.56
CA GLY A 126 -10.07 -1.14 27.15
C GLY A 126 -10.35 -0.18 25.98
N MET A 127 -9.89 1.07 26.08
CA MET A 127 -10.03 2.06 25.00
C MET A 127 -9.22 1.63 23.77
N ALA A 128 -7.98 1.21 23.95
CA ALA A 128 -7.13 0.76 22.85
C ALA A 128 -7.76 -0.41 22.08
N SER A 129 -8.34 -1.38 22.80
CA SER A 129 -9.03 -2.53 22.20
C SER A 129 -10.27 -2.11 21.41
N ALA A 130 -11.10 -1.21 21.96
CA ALA A 130 -12.27 -0.69 21.27
C ALA A 130 -11.89 0.02 19.96
N MET A 131 -10.85 0.86 20.00
CA MET A 131 -10.34 1.56 18.82
C MET A 131 -9.77 0.60 17.77
N ALA A 132 -9.06 -0.45 18.20
CA ALA A 132 -8.53 -1.48 17.29
C ALA A 132 -9.66 -2.27 16.60
N VAL A 133 -10.73 -2.61 17.34
CA VAL A 133 -11.90 -3.28 16.76
C VAL A 133 -12.60 -2.37 15.73
N LEU A 134 -12.79 -1.09 16.04
CA LEU A 134 -13.37 -0.13 15.09
C LEU A 134 -12.51 0.03 13.84
N LEU A 135 -11.19 0.11 13.98
CA LEU A 135 -10.27 0.13 12.84
C LEU A 135 -10.41 -1.14 12.00
N GLY A 136 -10.50 -2.31 12.63
CA GLY A 136 -10.76 -3.59 11.97
C GLY A 136 -12.07 -3.59 11.18
N LEU A 137 -13.15 -3.04 11.76
CA LEU A 137 -14.43 -2.88 11.07
C LEU A 137 -14.36 -1.95 9.86
N VAL A 138 -13.62 -0.84 9.97
CA VAL A 138 -13.38 0.07 8.83
C VAL A 138 -12.61 -0.64 7.72
N ILE A 139 -11.54 -1.36 8.06
CA ILE A 139 -10.75 -2.13 7.09
C ILE A 139 -11.62 -3.20 6.41
N LEU A 140 -12.44 -3.90 7.18
CA LEU A 140 -13.36 -4.91 6.65
C LEU A 140 -14.37 -4.27 5.69
N ALA A 141 -15.01 -3.16 6.09
CA ALA A 141 -15.98 -2.46 5.26
C ALA A 141 -15.36 -1.98 3.93
N VAL A 142 -14.17 -1.38 3.98
CA VAL A 142 -13.45 -0.93 2.78
C VAL A 142 -13.04 -2.12 1.91
N SER A 143 -12.51 -3.18 2.50
CA SER A 143 -12.08 -4.38 1.76
C SER A 143 -13.27 -5.10 1.11
N ALA A 144 -14.40 -5.19 1.81
CA ALA A 144 -15.64 -5.77 1.28
C ALA A 144 -16.20 -4.93 0.12
N LEU A 145 -16.16 -3.60 0.24
CA LEU A 145 -16.55 -2.69 -0.84
C LEU A 145 -15.63 -2.86 -2.06
N GLN A 146 -14.32 -2.88 -1.86
CA GLN A 146 -13.33 -3.11 -2.93
C GLN A 146 -13.61 -4.43 -3.64
N PHE A 147 -13.81 -5.51 -2.89
CA PHE A 147 -14.13 -6.82 -3.43
C PHE A 147 -15.44 -6.82 -4.22
N TYR A 148 -16.50 -6.23 -3.68
CA TYR A 148 -17.80 -6.12 -4.34
C TYR A 148 -17.73 -5.37 -5.68
N VAL A 149 -17.09 -4.20 -5.70
CA VAL A 149 -16.91 -3.38 -6.92
C VAL A 149 -16.10 -4.14 -7.96
N MET A 150 -15.06 -4.86 -7.54
CA MET A 150 -14.18 -5.61 -8.44
C MET A 150 -14.84 -6.87 -9.00
N THR A 151 -15.64 -7.59 -8.21
CA THR A 151 -16.32 -8.81 -8.66
C THR A 151 -17.43 -8.48 -9.66
N LYS A 152 -18.10 -7.33 -9.51
CA LYS A 152 -19.13 -6.85 -10.45
C LYS A 152 -18.56 -6.59 -11.84
N ARG A 153 -17.32 -6.09 -11.94
CA ARG A 153 -16.62 -5.87 -13.22
C ARG A 153 -16.12 -7.14 -13.90
N SER A 154 -16.04 -8.26 -13.19
CA SER A 154 -15.62 -9.54 -13.79
C SER A 154 -16.76 -10.28 -14.50
N LYS A 155 -18.03 -9.84 -14.35
CA LYS A 155 -19.23 -10.47 -14.91
C LYS A 155 -19.85 -9.70 -16.10
N GLY A 156 -19.21 -8.64 -16.57
CA GLY A 156 -19.60 -7.89 -17.77
C GLY A 156 -18.44 -7.84 -18.74
#